data_AF-A0A945BLX8-F1
#
_entry.id   AF-A0A945BLX8-F1
#
_cell.length_a   1.000
_cell.length_b   1.000
_cell.length_c   1.000
_cell.angle_alpha   90.00
_cell.angle_beta   90.00
_cell.angle_gamma   90.00
#
_symmetry.space_group_name_H-M   'P 1'
#
loop_
_entity.id
_entity.type
_entity.pdbx_description
1 polymer ?
#
loop_
_entity_poly.entity_id
_entity_poly.type
_entity_poly.pdbx_seq_one_letter_code
_entity_poly.pdbx_strand_id
1 'polypeptide(L)'
;DFFESYYLARWEQGKKTPEKPYRPVVVGAALAFNDAQTTGTLSDTTRKTLDLMWTTQGKNGAWNWVKCGWAPMEIDDHYGVTLAALATGVAPDNYAETASAKAGLAKVRDYLVNQPAPSLHHRIMIAWASLRIGNLMEKQEREEVLQEMLSRQHVNGGWATPAFLAEWKAFKRKDRKPHDIETPDAYGTGLALVVAREMGVPAGDARLQKGVAWLKSNQRESGKWFTASPTKDSKNYFTNIGCAFAVLGLQSCGELPGWPFDKVKK
;
A
#
# COMPACT_ATOMS: atom_id res chain seq x y z
N ASP A 1 12.36 -11.81 -13.20
CA ASP A 1 11.47 -11.43 -14.30
C ASP A 1 10.01 -11.87 -14.09
N PHE A 2 9.45 -11.80 -12.87
CA PHE A 2 8.05 -12.20 -12.66
C PHE A 2 7.08 -11.12 -13.13
N PHE A 3 7.17 -9.90 -12.56
CA PHE A 3 6.29 -8.79 -12.94
C PHE A 3 6.66 -8.20 -14.31
N GLU A 4 7.94 -8.23 -14.67
CA GLU A 4 8.42 -7.80 -15.98
C GLU A 4 7.78 -8.63 -17.09
N SER A 5 7.64 -9.95 -16.90
CA SER A 5 6.98 -10.83 -17.86
C SER A 5 5.51 -10.46 -18.14
N TYR A 6 4.80 -9.81 -17.20
CA TYR A 6 3.43 -9.35 -17.47
C TYR A 6 3.42 -8.33 -18.59
N TYR A 7 4.31 -7.34 -18.54
CA TYR A 7 4.41 -6.37 -19.61
C TYR A 7 4.98 -7.05 -20.86
N LEU A 8 6.18 -7.63 -20.77
CA LEU A 8 6.93 -8.14 -21.92
C LEU A 8 6.18 -9.24 -22.69
N ALA A 9 5.51 -10.17 -21.99
CA ALA A 9 4.84 -11.31 -22.64
C ALA A 9 3.34 -11.08 -22.90
N ARG A 10 2.64 -10.25 -22.11
CA ARG A 10 1.17 -10.08 -22.26
C ARG A 10 0.75 -8.79 -22.93
N TRP A 11 1.51 -7.71 -22.79
CA TRP A 11 1.14 -6.37 -23.30
C TRP A 11 2.06 -5.91 -24.44
N GLU A 12 3.37 -6.13 -24.32
CA GLU A 12 4.39 -5.68 -25.30
C GLU A 12 4.39 -6.50 -26.60
N GLN A 13 4.06 -7.80 -26.55
CA GLN A 13 3.81 -8.61 -27.75
C GLN A 13 2.59 -8.12 -28.57
N GLY A 14 1.98 -7.00 -28.18
CA GLY A 14 1.51 -6.00 -29.13
C GLY A 14 0.14 -6.28 -29.73
N LYS A 15 -0.91 -6.34 -28.88
CA LYS A 15 -2.32 -6.10 -29.32
C LYS A 15 -3.43 -6.14 -28.27
N LYS A 16 -3.16 -6.34 -26.97
CA LYS A 16 -4.24 -6.48 -25.98
C LYS A 16 -4.24 -5.35 -24.96
N THR A 17 -5.22 -4.46 -25.08
CA THR A 17 -5.68 -3.62 -23.96
C THR A 17 -5.86 -4.53 -22.73
N PRO A 18 -5.39 -4.13 -21.54
CA PRO A 18 -5.59 -4.95 -20.35
C PRO A 18 -7.06 -5.29 -20.18
N GLU A 19 -7.41 -6.59 -20.29
CA GLU A 19 -8.80 -7.06 -20.11
C GLU A 19 -9.42 -6.57 -18.80
N LYS A 20 -8.56 -6.41 -17.79
CA LYS A 20 -8.89 -5.83 -16.51
C LYS A 20 -8.10 -4.53 -16.36
N PRO A 21 -8.77 -3.37 -16.37
CA PRO A 21 -8.11 -2.06 -16.44
C PRO A 21 -7.27 -1.74 -15.20
N TYR A 22 -7.51 -2.42 -14.07
CA TYR A 22 -6.73 -2.26 -12.84
C TYR A 22 -5.39 -3.01 -12.83
N ARG A 23 -5.15 -3.98 -13.72
CA ARG A 23 -3.93 -4.80 -13.71
C ARG A 23 -2.63 -3.97 -13.84
N PRO A 24 -2.55 -2.95 -14.72
CA PRO A 24 -1.38 -2.08 -14.80
C PRO A 24 -1.08 -1.35 -13.48
N VAL A 25 -2.09 -1.00 -12.67
CA VAL A 25 -1.88 -0.38 -11.35
C VAL A 25 -1.12 -1.34 -10.43
N VAL A 26 -1.57 -2.59 -10.34
CA VAL A 26 -0.97 -3.60 -9.46
C VAL A 26 0.46 -3.96 -9.89
N VAL A 27 0.66 -4.19 -11.19
CA VAL A 27 1.98 -4.54 -11.74
C VAL A 27 2.93 -3.34 -11.67
N GLY A 28 2.45 -2.15 -12.04
CA GLY A 28 3.22 -0.91 -12.00
C GLY A 28 3.66 -0.55 -10.58
N ALA A 29 2.80 -0.75 -9.58
CA ALA A 29 3.17 -0.58 -8.17
C ALA A 29 4.30 -1.54 -7.77
N ALA A 30 4.17 -2.84 -8.06
CA ALA A 30 5.21 -3.81 -7.70
C ALA A 30 6.56 -3.47 -8.35
N LEU A 31 6.56 -3.11 -9.64
CA LEU A 31 7.75 -2.73 -10.38
C LEU A 31 8.37 -1.41 -9.86
N ALA A 32 7.55 -0.39 -9.58
CA ALA A 32 8.04 0.88 -9.04
C ALA A 32 8.71 0.72 -7.68
N PHE A 33 8.12 -0.07 -6.79
CA PHE A 33 8.74 -0.40 -5.49
C PHE A 33 10.03 -1.21 -5.66
N ASN A 34 10.06 -2.17 -6.60
CA ASN A 34 11.27 -2.94 -6.90
C ASN A 34 12.41 -2.05 -7.42
N ASP A 35 12.13 -1.18 -8.38
CA ASP A 35 13.11 -0.24 -8.93
C ASP A 35 13.65 0.69 -7.84
N ALA A 36 12.77 1.25 -7.00
CA ALA A 36 13.17 2.09 -5.88
C ALA A 36 14.07 1.35 -4.86
N GLN A 37 13.81 0.06 -4.62
CA GLN A 37 14.55 -0.73 -3.63
C GLN A 37 15.88 -1.28 -4.15
N THR A 38 15.97 -1.61 -5.44
CA THR A 38 17.10 -2.35 -6.01
C THR A 38 18.09 -1.44 -6.71
N THR A 39 17.67 -0.78 -7.78
CA THR A 39 18.55 0.01 -8.66
C THR A 39 18.52 1.50 -8.34
N GLY A 40 17.42 1.98 -7.76
CA GLY A 40 17.15 3.41 -7.58
C GLY A 40 16.86 4.14 -8.90
N THR A 41 16.69 3.42 -10.01
CA THR A 41 16.46 3.97 -11.35
C THR A 41 15.22 3.36 -11.98
N LEU A 42 14.46 4.14 -12.73
CA LEU A 42 13.23 3.68 -13.36
C LEU A 42 13.56 2.83 -14.59
N SER A 43 13.23 1.55 -14.54
CA SER A 43 13.41 0.67 -15.71
C SER A 43 12.43 1.01 -16.83
N ASP A 44 12.81 0.69 -18.08
CA ASP A 44 11.93 0.86 -19.24
C ASP A 44 10.62 0.09 -19.08
N THR A 45 10.67 -1.12 -18.53
CA THR A 45 9.49 -1.96 -18.29
C THR A 45 8.55 -1.31 -17.26
N THR A 46 9.10 -0.74 -16.18
CA THR A 46 8.30 -0.01 -15.19
C THR A 46 7.67 1.23 -15.80
N ARG A 47 8.44 2.06 -16.53
CA ARG A 47 7.94 3.25 -17.21
C ARG A 47 6.77 2.91 -18.13
N LYS A 48 6.97 1.94 -19.04
CA LYS A 48 5.93 1.50 -19.98
C LYS A 48 4.68 0.96 -19.26
N THR A 49 4.86 0.28 -18.13
CA THR A 49 3.73 -0.25 -17.34
C THR A 49 2.93 0.87 -16.66
N LEU A 50 3.61 1.87 -16.09
CA LEU A 50 2.96 3.03 -15.48
C LEU A 50 2.29 3.92 -16.54
N ASP A 51 2.87 4.05 -17.73
CA ASP A 51 2.23 4.76 -18.84
C ASP A 51 0.95 4.04 -19.29
N LEU A 52 0.99 2.70 -19.38
CA LEU A 52 -0.19 1.88 -19.66
C LEU A 52 -1.27 2.06 -18.57
N MET A 53 -0.89 2.16 -17.30
CA MET A 53 -1.81 2.42 -16.18
C MET A 53 -2.63 3.68 -16.39
N TRP A 54 -2.04 4.77 -16.89
CA TRP A 54 -2.78 6.01 -17.16
C TRP A 54 -3.77 5.89 -18.31
N THR A 55 -3.48 5.04 -19.30
CA THR A 55 -4.40 4.82 -20.44
C THR A 55 -5.68 4.07 -20.06
N THR A 56 -5.67 3.34 -18.94
CA THR A 56 -6.82 2.59 -18.45
C THR A 56 -7.59 3.31 -17.33
N GLN A 57 -7.18 4.52 -16.96
CA GLN A 57 -7.86 5.34 -15.96
C GLN A 57 -9.18 5.89 -16.51
N GLY A 58 -10.27 5.72 -15.76
CA GLY A 58 -11.58 6.26 -16.07
C GLY A 58 -11.64 7.78 -15.98
N LYS A 59 -12.69 8.37 -16.56
CA LYS A 59 -12.94 9.83 -16.52
C LYS A 59 -13.14 10.35 -15.10
N ASN A 60 -13.66 9.51 -14.20
CA ASN A 60 -13.84 9.85 -12.79
C ASN A 60 -12.54 9.76 -11.97
N GLY A 61 -11.40 9.40 -12.57
CA GLY A 61 -10.10 9.28 -11.90
C GLY A 61 -9.80 7.91 -11.30
N ALA A 62 -10.77 7.00 -11.30
CA ALA A 62 -10.62 5.63 -10.83
C ALA A 62 -10.34 4.63 -11.95
N TRP A 63 -9.92 3.44 -11.57
CA TRP A 63 -9.94 2.25 -12.43
C TRP A 63 -11.16 1.42 -12.05
N ASN A 64 -11.74 0.68 -13.00
CA ASN A 64 -12.74 -0.34 -12.67
C ASN A 64 -12.03 -1.44 -11.86
N TRP A 65 -12.01 -1.27 -10.54
CA TRP A 65 -11.19 -2.07 -9.64
C TRP A 65 -11.84 -3.41 -9.36
N VAL A 66 -11.01 -4.37 -8.95
CA VAL A 66 -11.53 -5.67 -8.50
C VAL A 66 -12.19 -5.50 -7.13
N LYS A 67 -13.48 -5.79 -7.05
CA LYS A 67 -14.29 -5.69 -5.82
C LYS A 67 -14.73 -7.08 -5.36
N CYS A 68 -13.77 -7.98 -5.24
CA CYS A 68 -14.02 -9.37 -4.82
C CYS A 68 -14.37 -9.49 -3.33
N GLY A 69 -14.39 -8.38 -2.59
CA GLY A 69 -14.65 -8.35 -1.16
C GLY A 69 -13.44 -8.77 -0.35
N TRP A 70 -12.23 -8.75 -0.90
CA TRP A 70 -10.99 -9.15 -0.22
C TRP A 70 -10.29 -7.92 0.35
N ALA A 71 -10.62 -7.60 1.60
CA ALA A 71 -10.11 -6.41 2.26
C ALA A 71 -8.63 -6.54 2.65
N PRO A 72 -7.90 -5.41 2.71
CA PRO A 72 -8.35 -4.05 2.38
C PRO A 72 -8.27 -3.71 0.88
N MET A 73 -7.76 -4.60 0.04
CA MET A 73 -7.29 -4.22 -1.31
C MET A 73 -8.35 -4.29 -2.40
N GLU A 74 -9.28 -5.24 -2.30
CA GLU A 74 -10.21 -5.56 -3.38
C GLU A 74 -11.67 -5.37 -2.94
N ILE A 75 -11.95 -4.19 -2.38
CA ILE A 75 -13.25 -3.85 -1.78
C ILE A 75 -13.89 -2.57 -2.36
N ASP A 76 -13.11 -1.64 -2.90
CA ASP A 76 -13.59 -0.45 -3.61
C ASP A 76 -12.58 0.04 -4.68
N ASP A 77 -12.91 1.12 -5.38
CA ASP A 77 -11.98 1.76 -6.32
C ASP A 77 -10.96 2.67 -5.63
N HIS A 78 -11.23 3.10 -4.38
CA HIS A 78 -10.41 4.04 -3.64
C HIS A 78 -9.02 3.46 -3.35
N TYR A 79 -8.94 2.17 -3.02
CA TYR A 79 -7.65 1.48 -2.87
C TYR A 79 -6.82 1.57 -4.15
N GLY A 80 -7.42 1.32 -5.31
CA GLY A 80 -6.75 1.39 -6.61
C GLY A 80 -6.25 2.78 -6.95
N VAL A 81 -7.07 3.81 -6.72
CA VAL A 81 -6.69 5.21 -6.91
C VAL A 81 -5.48 5.59 -6.07
N THR A 82 -5.51 5.21 -4.79
CA THR A 82 -4.45 5.57 -3.86
C THR A 82 -3.16 4.78 -4.12
N LEU A 83 -3.27 3.51 -4.52
CA LEU A 83 -2.13 2.69 -4.93
C LEU A 83 -1.47 3.26 -6.19
N ALA A 84 -2.24 3.73 -7.18
CA ALA A 84 -1.69 4.36 -8.37
C ALA A 84 -0.91 5.63 -8.04
N ALA A 85 -1.44 6.49 -7.16
CA ALA A 85 -0.73 7.68 -6.68
C ALA A 85 0.56 7.32 -5.94
N LEU A 86 0.50 6.35 -5.02
CA LEU A 86 1.67 5.89 -4.27
C LEU A 86 2.75 5.34 -5.21
N ALA A 87 2.38 4.46 -6.14
CA ALA A 87 3.31 3.89 -7.13
C ALA A 87 3.97 4.98 -7.97
N THR A 88 3.21 5.98 -8.40
CA THR A 88 3.70 7.12 -9.18
C THR A 88 4.71 7.96 -8.41
N GLY A 89 4.47 8.17 -7.11
CA GLY A 89 5.40 8.91 -6.25
C GLY A 89 6.65 8.10 -5.90
N VAL A 90 6.53 6.78 -5.75
CA VAL A 90 7.65 5.87 -5.44
C VAL A 90 8.56 5.63 -6.66
N ALA A 91 7.99 5.63 -7.86
CA ALA A 91 8.73 5.42 -9.10
C ALA A 91 9.92 6.41 -9.22
N PRO A 92 11.15 5.91 -9.47
CA PRO A 92 12.34 6.76 -9.58
C PRO A 92 12.32 7.72 -10.79
N ASP A 93 13.40 8.50 -10.93
CA ASP A 93 13.65 9.40 -12.06
C ASP A 93 12.55 10.44 -12.29
N ASN A 94 11.93 10.90 -11.19
CA ASN A 94 10.84 11.88 -11.18
C ASN A 94 9.71 11.49 -12.15
N TYR A 95 9.34 10.20 -12.20
CA TYR A 95 8.26 9.74 -13.08
C TYR A 95 6.95 10.52 -12.91
N ALA A 96 6.64 10.93 -11.67
CA ALA A 96 5.50 11.78 -11.34
C ALA A 96 5.45 13.11 -12.11
N GLU A 97 6.58 13.60 -12.61
CA GLU A 97 6.69 14.87 -13.34
C GLU A 97 6.39 14.77 -14.84
N THR A 98 6.24 13.55 -15.36
CA THR A 98 5.87 13.30 -16.76
C THR A 98 4.47 13.84 -17.07
N ALA A 99 4.22 14.16 -18.34
CA ALA A 99 2.93 14.69 -18.77
C ALA A 99 1.77 13.69 -18.52
N SER A 100 2.00 12.40 -18.75
CA SER A 100 1.02 11.33 -18.49
C SER A 100 0.67 11.24 -17.00
N ALA A 101 1.70 11.23 -16.13
CA ALA A 101 1.51 11.19 -14.69
C ALA A 101 0.78 12.43 -14.16
N LYS A 102 1.18 13.65 -14.58
CA LYS A 102 0.50 14.89 -14.15
C LYS A 102 -0.98 14.90 -14.50
N ALA A 103 -1.32 14.51 -15.73
CA ALA A 103 -2.70 14.43 -16.19
C ALA A 103 -3.52 13.38 -15.41
N GLY A 104 -2.94 12.22 -15.13
CA GLY A 104 -3.58 11.17 -14.35
C GLY A 104 -3.77 11.55 -12.87
N LEU A 105 -2.76 12.16 -12.27
CA LEU A 105 -2.77 12.63 -10.88
C LEU A 105 -3.77 13.77 -10.65
N ALA A 106 -4.04 14.61 -11.67
CA ALA A 106 -5.12 15.59 -11.58
C ALA A 106 -6.48 14.91 -11.33
N LYS A 107 -6.79 13.86 -12.10
CA LYS A 107 -8.04 13.09 -11.91
C LYS A 107 -8.04 12.31 -10.60
N VAL A 108 -6.88 11.85 -10.13
CA VAL A 108 -6.76 11.22 -8.79
C VAL A 108 -7.16 12.20 -7.70
N ARG A 109 -6.67 13.45 -7.75
CA ARG A 109 -7.06 14.50 -6.80
C ARG A 109 -8.56 14.75 -6.84
N ASP A 110 -9.12 14.91 -8.04
CA ASP A 110 -10.56 15.09 -8.22
C ASP A 110 -11.36 13.93 -7.63
N TYR A 111 -10.91 12.68 -7.83
CA TYR A 111 -11.56 11.51 -7.25
C TYR A 111 -11.56 11.56 -5.72
N LEU A 112 -10.40 11.81 -5.09
CA LEU A 112 -10.27 11.79 -3.62
C LEU A 112 -11.04 12.92 -2.95
N VAL A 113 -11.19 14.08 -3.60
CA VAL A 113 -12.07 15.17 -3.14
C VAL A 113 -13.55 14.74 -3.18
N ASN A 114 -13.97 14.05 -4.24
CA ASN A 114 -15.37 13.68 -4.44
C ASN A 114 -15.77 12.34 -3.80
N GLN A 115 -14.80 11.52 -3.37
CA GLN A 115 -15.00 10.19 -2.79
C GLN A 115 -14.20 10.08 -1.49
N PRO A 116 -14.74 10.59 -0.37
CA PRO A 116 -14.04 10.57 0.92
C PRO A 116 -13.62 9.17 1.35
N ALA A 117 -12.44 9.07 1.97
CA ALA A 117 -11.89 7.83 2.48
C ALA A 117 -12.84 7.16 3.50
N PRO A 118 -13.33 5.94 3.25
CA PRO A 118 -14.35 5.32 4.09
C PRO A 118 -13.80 4.67 5.37
N SER A 119 -12.47 4.57 5.50
CA SER A 119 -11.81 3.98 6.67
C SER A 119 -10.44 4.58 6.95
N LEU A 120 -9.94 4.33 8.17
CA LEU A 120 -8.59 4.68 8.59
C LEU A 120 -7.54 4.04 7.66
N HIS A 121 -7.75 2.83 7.16
CA HIS A 121 -6.86 2.20 6.18
C HIS A 121 -6.70 3.05 4.91
N HIS A 122 -7.80 3.57 4.36
CA HIS A 122 -7.76 4.45 3.19
C HIS A 122 -7.05 5.76 3.50
N ARG A 123 -7.32 6.34 4.68
CA ARG A 123 -6.64 7.57 5.14
C ARG A 123 -5.14 7.35 5.31
N ILE A 124 -4.70 6.21 5.88
CA ILE A 124 -3.29 5.81 5.99
C ILE A 124 -2.64 5.73 4.60
N MET A 125 -3.32 5.10 3.63
CA MET A 125 -2.81 4.99 2.26
C MET A 125 -2.68 6.35 1.57
N ILE A 126 -3.67 7.25 1.72
CA ILE A 126 -3.59 8.62 1.17
C ILE A 126 -2.43 9.37 1.83
N ALA A 127 -2.34 9.29 3.15
CA ALA A 127 -1.31 9.94 3.93
C ALA A 127 0.09 9.49 3.46
N TRP A 128 0.28 8.19 3.22
CA TRP A 128 1.51 7.62 2.66
C TRP A 128 1.81 8.14 1.24
N ALA A 129 0.83 8.11 0.33
CA ALA A 129 1.00 8.65 -1.02
C ALA A 129 1.32 10.15 -1.03
N SER A 130 0.71 10.92 -0.12
CA SER A 130 0.86 12.38 -0.03
C SER A 130 2.27 12.84 0.36
N LEU A 131 3.13 11.93 0.86
CA LEU A 131 4.52 12.25 1.16
C LEU A 131 5.36 12.54 -0.10
N ARG A 132 4.89 12.09 -1.27
CA ARG A 132 5.58 12.27 -2.56
C ARG A 132 4.72 12.96 -3.60
N ILE A 133 3.40 12.86 -3.49
CA ILE A 133 2.46 13.53 -4.38
C ILE A 133 1.76 14.66 -3.62
N GLY A 134 2.05 15.92 -4.02
CA GLY A 134 1.42 17.09 -3.41
C GLY A 134 -0.09 17.15 -3.64
N ASN A 135 -0.78 17.89 -2.75
CA ASN A 135 -2.22 18.15 -2.77
C ASN A 135 -3.09 16.88 -2.73
N LEU A 136 -2.64 15.83 -2.03
CA LEU A 136 -3.48 14.67 -1.69
C LEU A 136 -4.00 14.71 -0.25
N MET A 137 -3.21 15.26 0.66
CA MET A 137 -3.53 15.41 2.08
C MET A 137 -2.57 16.44 2.69
N GLU A 138 -3.08 17.30 3.54
CA GLU A 138 -2.28 18.33 4.20
C GLU A 138 -1.42 17.74 5.32
N LYS A 139 -0.39 18.51 5.74
CA LYS A 139 0.53 18.04 6.78
C LYS A 139 -0.18 17.73 8.10
N GLN A 140 -1.09 18.59 8.51
CA GLN A 140 -1.85 18.41 9.75
C GLN A 140 -2.72 17.15 9.69
N GLU A 141 -3.42 16.92 8.58
CA GLU A 141 -4.25 15.73 8.38
C GLU A 141 -3.40 14.44 8.40
N ARG A 142 -2.20 14.46 7.82
CA ARG A 142 -1.25 13.34 7.93
C ARG A 142 -0.88 13.04 9.38
N GLU A 143 -0.62 14.08 10.17
CA GLU A 143 -0.27 13.93 11.59
C GLU A 143 -1.43 13.36 12.40
N GLU A 144 -2.67 13.79 12.12
CA GLU A 144 -3.88 13.23 12.73
C GLU A 144 -4.07 11.76 12.40
N VAL A 145 -3.91 11.37 11.13
CA VAL A 145 -3.96 9.97 10.68
C VAL A 145 -2.86 9.14 11.35
N LEU A 146 -1.66 9.68 11.48
CA LEU A 146 -0.55 9.02 12.17
C LEU A 146 -0.87 8.78 13.64
N GLN A 147 -1.37 9.79 14.37
CA GLN A 147 -1.72 9.63 15.78
C GLN A 147 -2.86 8.63 15.95
N GLU A 148 -3.88 8.68 15.09
CA GLU A 148 -4.97 7.72 15.15
C GLU A 148 -4.46 6.29 14.90
N MET A 149 -3.65 6.07 13.87
CA MET A 149 -3.03 4.77 13.60
C MET A 149 -2.22 4.27 14.79
N LEU A 150 -1.35 5.10 15.36
CA LEU A 150 -0.52 4.74 16.52
C LEU A 150 -1.36 4.44 17.76
N SER A 151 -2.51 5.11 17.95
CA SER A 151 -3.44 4.83 19.04
C SER A 151 -4.10 3.45 18.97
N ARG A 152 -4.08 2.79 17.80
CA ARG A 152 -4.59 1.42 17.62
C ARG A 152 -3.58 0.32 17.99
N GLN A 153 -2.43 0.68 18.55
CA GLN A 153 -1.43 -0.28 18.98
C GLN A 153 -1.94 -1.08 20.19
N HIS A 154 -1.79 -2.39 20.12
CA HIS A 154 -2.10 -3.28 21.25
C HIS A 154 -0.99 -3.28 22.30
N VAL A 155 -1.32 -3.73 23.52
CA VAL A 155 -0.36 -3.83 24.64
C VAL A 155 0.84 -4.71 24.29
N ASN A 156 0.63 -5.76 23.49
CA ASN A 156 1.68 -6.65 22.99
C ASN A 156 2.52 -6.05 21.84
N GLY A 157 2.24 -4.82 21.42
CA GLY A 157 3.01 -4.07 20.43
C GLY A 157 2.53 -4.16 18.99
N GLY A 158 1.66 -5.10 18.64
CA GLY A 158 1.18 -5.25 17.27
C GLY A 158 -0.03 -4.36 16.93
N TRP A 159 -0.35 -4.30 15.64
CA TRP A 159 -1.58 -3.69 15.12
C TRP A 159 -2.41 -4.73 14.36
N ALA A 160 -3.73 -4.65 14.52
CA ALA A 160 -4.69 -5.50 13.82
C ALA A 160 -5.18 -4.80 12.55
N THR A 161 -5.07 -5.45 11.38
CA THR A 161 -5.61 -4.92 10.11
C THR A 161 -7.09 -4.56 10.21
N PRO A 162 -7.97 -5.38 10.83
CA PRO A 162 -9.38 -5.04 10.94
C PRO A 162 -9.65 -3.77 11.76
N ALA A 163 -8.75 -3.37 12.67
CA ALA A 163 -8.89 -2.11 13.41
C ALA A 163 -8.82 -0.88 12.49
N PHE A 164 -8.14 -0.98 11.35
CA PHE A 164 -8.09 0.08 10.33
C PHE A 164 -9.30 0.10 9.39
N LEU A 165 -10.18 -0.89 9.49
CA LEU A 165 -11.36 -1.06 8.64
C LEU A 165 -12.68 -0.95 9.39
N ALA A 166 -12.66 -1.12 10.72
CA ALA A 166 -13.85 -1.32 11.55
C ALA A 166 -14.86 -0.16 11.49
N GLU A 167 -14.40 1.07 11.25
CA GLU A 167 -15.29 2.24 11.13
C GLU A 167 -16.11 2.25 9.84
N TRP A 168 -15.69 1.50 8.82
CA TRP A 168 -16.40 1.46 7.55
C TRP A 168 -17.67 0.63 7.67
N LYS A 169 -18.79 1.30 7.95
CA LYS A 169 -20.09 0.67 8.21
C LYS A 169 -20.57 -0.24 7.08
N ALA A 170 -20.27 0.10 5.83
CA ALA A 170 -20.69 -0.68 4.66
C ALA A 170 -19.82 -1.93 4.43
N PHE A 171 -18.60 -1.98 4.97
CA PHE A 171 -17.76 -3.16 4.90
C PHE A 171 -18.14 -4.16 6.00
N LYS A 172 -18.72 -5.29 5.58
CA LYS A 172 -19.04 -6.43 6.44
C LYS A 172 -18.25 -7.66 6.02
N ARG A 173 -17.80 -8.43 7.01
CA ARG A 173 -17.22 -9.74 6.76
C ARG A 173 -18.21 -10.65 6.04
N LYS A 174 -17.72 -11.47 5.11
CA LYS A 174 -18.56 -12.41 4.35
C LYS A 174 -19.11 -13.54 5.21
N ASP A 175 -18.47 -13.86 6.32
CA ASP A 175 -18.95 -14.82 7.32
C ASP A 175 -19.88 -14.19 8.37
N ARG A 176 -20.19 -12.89 8.24
CA ARG A 176 -21.04 -12.11 9.16
C ARG A 176 -20.54 -12.03 10.60
N LYS A 177 -19.31 -12.47 10.89
CA LYS A 177 -18.67 -12.29 12.19
C LYS A 177 -18.30 -10.80 12.39
N PRO A 178 -18.12 -10.35 13.64
CA PRO A 178 -17.52 -9.05 13.90
C PRO A 178 -16.07 -8.99 13.36
N HIS A 179 -15.60 -7.78 13.11
CA HIS A 179 -14.18 -7.54 12.80
C HIS A 179 -13.34 -7.90 14.03
N ASP A 180 -12.29 -8.70 13.83
CA ASP A 180 -11.34 -9.03 14.89
C ASP A 180 -10.31 -7.90 15.01
N ILE A 181 -10.66 -6.89 15.81
CA ILE A 181 -9.79 -5.73 16.05
C ILE A 181 -8.77 -5.97 17.16
N GLU A 182 -8.89 -7.09 17.88
CA GLU A 182 -8.12 -7.40 19.09
C GLU A 182 -6.89 -8.26 18.80
N THR A 183 -6.84 -8.93 17.65
CA THR A 183 -5.72 -9.79 17.25
C THR A 183 -4.80 -9.08 16.27
N PRO A 184 -3.58 -8.67 16.70
CA PRO A 184 -2.61 -8.12 15.78
C PRO A 184 -2.17 -9.09 14.69
N ASP A 185 -1.75 -8.53 13.56
CA ASP A 185 -1.29 -9.30 12.42
C ASP A 185 -0.12 -8.63 11.69
N ALA A 186 0.48 -9.37 10.77
CA ALA A 186 1.68 -8.94 10.05
C ALA A 186 1.44 -7.72 9.15
N TYR A 187 0.28 -7.65 8.48
CA TYR A 187 -0.02 -6.55 7.57
C TYR A 187 -0.26 -5.26 8.35
N GLY A 188 -1.12 -5.30 9.37
CA GLY A 188 -1.43 -4.15 10.20
C GLY A 188 -0.19 -3.60 10.89
N THR A 189 0.61 -4.49 11.50
CA THR A 189 1.85 -4.12 12.18
C THR A 189 2.89 -3.59 11.19
N GLY A 190 3.12 -4.28 10.08
CA GLY A 190 4.08 -3.86 9.06
C GLY A 190 3.72 -2.51 8.42
N LEU A 191 2.46 -2.32 8.04
CA LEU A 191 1.96 -1.04 7.51
C LEU A 191 2.17 0.11 8.49
N ALA A 192 1.85 -0.10 9.77
CA ALA A 192 2.03 0.92 10.80
C ALA A 192 3.50 1.33 10.96
N LEU A 193 4.43 0.36 11.00
CA LEU A 193 5.87 0.63 11.05
C LEU A 193 6.35 1.40 9.83
N VAL A 194 5.98 0.96 8.62
CA VAL A 194 6.37 1.59 7.36
C VAL A 194 5.92 3.05 7.31
N VAL A 195 4.62 3.30 7.52
CA VAL A 195 4.05 4.63 7.37
C VAL A 195 4.53 5.58 8.48
N ALA A 196 4.66 5.09 9.72
CA ALA A 196 5.21 5.90 10.81
C ALA A 196 6.66 6.33 10.54
N ARG A 197 7.49 5.41 10.04
CA ARG A 197 8.89 5.72 9.66
C ARG A 197 8.96 6.73 8.53
N GLU A 198 8.12 6.59 7.53
CA GLU A 198 8.05 7.55 6.42
C GLU A 198 7.60 8.96 6.85
N MET A 199 6.70 9.04 7.83
CA MET A 199 6.24 10.30 8.41
C MET A 199 7.21 10.88 9.45
N GLY A 200 8.40 10.28 9.61
CA GLY A 200 9.48 10.84 10.41
C GLY A 200 9.52 10.38 11.88
N VAL A 201 8.68 9.43 12.30
CA VAL A 201 8.80 8.82 13.63
C VAL A 201 10.15 8.09 13.70
N PRO A 202 11.04 8.38 14.67
CA PRO A 202 12.34 7.73 14.77
C PRO A 202 12.22 6.20 14.95
N ALA A 203 13.17 5.44 14.41
CA ALA A 203 13.20 3.98 14.58
C ALA A 203 13.24 3.56 16.07
N GLY A 204 13.89 4.37 16.92
CA GLY A 204 13.96 4.15 18.36
C GLY A 204 12.71 4.55 19.14
N ASP A 205 11.63 5.03 18.50
CA ASP A 205 10.37 5.31 19.20
C ASP A 205 9.84 4.02 19.86
N ALA A 206 9.49 4.12 21.15
CA ALA A 206 9.10 2.97 21.96
C ALA A 206 7.90 2.20 21.38
N ARG A 207 6.97 2.89 20.68
CA ARG A 207 5.84 2.24 20.00
C ARG A 207 6.33 1.40 18.83
N LEU A 208 7.24 1.91 18.02
CA LEU A 208 7.75 1.17 16.86
C LEU A 208 8.61 -0.02 17.30
N GLN A 209 9.42 0.15 18.35
CA GLN A 209 10.21 -0.95 18.93
C GLN A 209 9.33 -2.08 19.48
N LYS A 210 8.16 -1.77 20.06
CA LYS A 210 7.17 -2.79 20.44
C LYS A 210 6.60 -3.53 19.21
N GLY A 211 6.34 -2.82 18.11
CA GLY A 211 5.92 -3.44 16.84
C GLY A 211 6.98 -4.34 16.23
N VAL A 212 8.24 -3.91 16.25
CA VAL A 212 9.40 -4.72 15.85
C VAL A 212 9.51 -5.99 16.70
N ALA A 213 9.43 -5.85 18.02
CA ALA A 213 9.47 -6.99 18.94
C ALA A 213 8.31 -7.96 18.65
N TRP A 214 7.10 -7.44 18.44
CA TRP A 214 5.94 -8.25 18.06
C TRP A 214 6.20 -9.04 16.78
N LEU A 215 6.74 -8.41 15.71
CA LEU A 215 7.08 -9.13 14.48
C LEU A 215 8.12 -10.22 14.77
N LYS A 216 9.24 -9.91 15.41
CA LYS A 216 10.28 -10.91 15.70
C LYS A 216 9.76 -12.10 16.50
N SER A 217 8.89 -11.87 17.48
CA SER A 217 8.32 -12.94 18.32
C SER A 217 7.21 -13.74 17.65
N ASN A 218 6.58 -13.23 16.57
CA ASN A 218 5.46 -13.89 15.88
C ASN A 218 5.84 -14.45 14.49
N GLN A 219 7.14 -14.39 14.13
CA GLN A 219 7.63 -15.09 12.95
C GLN A 219 7.58 -16.60 13.20
N ARG A 220 7.00 -17.35 12.27
CA ARG A 220 6.98 -18.81 12.34
C ARG A 220 8.28 -19.39 11.80
N GLU A 221 8.59 -20.64 12.13
CA GLU A 221 9.77 -21.38 11.64
C GLU A 221 9.92 -21.32 10.10
N SER A 222 8.80 -21.33 9.37
CA SER A 222 8.78 -21.16 7.91
C SER A 222 9.27 -19.79 7.39
N GLY A 223 9.60 -18.85 8.26
CA GLY A 223 9.91 -17.45 7.95
C GLY A 223 8.68 -16.54 7.73
N LYS A 224 7.47 -17.11 7.68
CA LYS A 224 6.21 -16.38 7.46
C LYS A 224 5.63 -15.84 8.76
N TRP A 225 4.87 -14.76 8.63
CA TRP A 225 3.92 -14.31 9.63
C TRP A 225 2.50 -14.65 9.22
N PHE A 226 1.67 -15.03 10.18
CA PHE A 226 0.26 -15.25 9.87
C PHE A 226 -0.49 -13.93 9.79
N THR A 227 -1.41 -13.82 8.82
CA THR A 227 -2.34 -12.70 8.70
C THR A 227 -3.70 -13.26 8.36
N ALA A 228 -4.62 -13.20 9.33
CA ALA A 228 -5.99 -13.63 9.13
C ALA A 228 -6.66 -12.74 8.08
N SER A 229 -7.49 -13.33 7.21
CA SER A 229 -8.23 -12.54 6.25
C SER A 229 -9.25 -11.63 6.96
N PRO A 230 -9.25 -10.32 6.68
CA PRO A 230 -10.27 -9.41 7.21
C PRO A 230 -11.66 -9.69 6.63
N THR A 231 -11.77 -10.47 5.56
CA THR A 231 -13.04 -10.77 4.88
C THR A 231 -13.80 -11.94 5.47
N LYS A 232 -13.12 -13.07 5.69
CA LYS A 232 -13.68 -14.29 6.28
C LYS A 232 -12.54 -15.22 6.64
N ASP A 233 -12.70 -16.01 7.70
CA ASP A 233 -11.72 -17.04 8.04
C ASP A 233 -11.69 -18.13 6.95
N SER A 234 -10.63 -18.15 6.13
CA SER A 234 -10.54 -18.98 4.93
C SER A 234 -9.08 -19.20 4.49
N LYS A 235 -8.80 -19.26 3.18
CA LYS A 235 -7.49 -19.64 2.63
C LYS A 235 -6.33 -18.71 3.02
N ASN A 236 -6.61 -17.58 3.67
CA ASN A 236 -5.63 -16.65 4.27
C ASN A 236 -4.48 -16.24 3.31
N TYR A 237 -4.77 -16.12 2.00
CA TYR A 237 -3.81 -15.64 0.99
C TYR A 237 -3.23 -14.25 1.30
N PHE A 238 -3.98 -13.48 2.09
CA PHE A 238 -3.55 -12.21 2.66
C PHE A 238 -2.26 -12.32 3.48
N THR A 239 -1.90 -13.50 3.97
CA THR A 239 -0.59 -13.75 4.61
C THR A 239 0.61 -13.36 3.74
N ASN A 240 0.54 -13.50 2.42
CA ASN A 240 1.68 -13.17 1.56
C ASN A 240 2.01 -11.67 1.60
N ILE A 241 1.00 -10.80 1.53
CA ILE A 241 1.23 -9.36 1.62
C ILE A 241 1.53 -8.93 3.06
N GLY A 242 0.98 -9.61 4.06
CA GLY A 242 1.35 -9.41 5.45
C GLY A 242 2.83 -9.69 5.69
N CYS A 243 3.38 -10.76 5.10
CA CYS A 243 4.81 -11.03 5.15
C CYS A 243 5.64 -9.94 4.44
N ALA A 244 5.20 -9.46 3.27
CA ALA A 244 5.89 -8.39 2.57
C ALA A 244 5.95 -7.10 3.41
N PHE A 245 4.84 -6.71 4.04
CA PHE A 245 4.81 -5.55 4.94
C PHE A 245 5.58 -5.77 6.25
N ALA A 246 5.62 -6.99 6.79
CA ALA A 246 6.45 -7.33 7.94
C ALA A 246 7.94 -7.12 7.63
N VAL A 247 8.41 -7.63 6.48
CA VAL A 247 9.78 -7.41 6.01
C VAL A 247 10.05 -5.92 5.83
N LEU A 248 9.16 -5.21 5.13
CA LEU A 248 9.33 -3.78 4.87
C LEU A 248 9.32 -2.94 6.16
N GLY A 249 8.51 -3.30 7.15
CA GLY A 249 8.47 -2.66 8.47
C GLY A 249 9.73 -2.91 9.31
N LEU A 250 10.30 -4.12 9.24
CA LEU A 250 11.60 -4.41 9.83
C LEU A 250 12.72 -3.64 9.14
N GLN A 251 12.68 -3.55 7.80
CA GLN A 251 13.64 -2.74 7.03
C GLN A 251 13.56 -1.26 7.41
N SER A 252 12.34 -0.70 7.49
CA SER A 252 12.14 0.73 7.83
C SER A 252 12.66 1.09 9.21
N CYS A 253 12.67 0.13 10.14
CA CYS A 253 13.19 0.29 11.51
C CYS A 253 14.67 -0.09 11.67
N GLY A 254 15.38 -0.43 10.59
CA GLY A 254 16.81 -0.77 10.63
C GLY A 254 17.12 -2.18 11.12
N GLU A 255 16.11 -3.05 11.21
CA GLU A 255 16.26 -4.44 11.68
C GLU A 255 16.63 -5.39 10.55
N LEU A 256 16.37 -4.99 9.31
CA LEU A 256 16.76 -5.68 8.08
C LEU A 256 17.35 -4.67 7.09
N PRO A 257 18.29 -5.08 6.22
CA PRO A 257 18.83 -4.19 5.20
C PRO A 257 17.83 -3.95 4.06
N GLY A 258 18.07 -2.90 3.28
CA GLY A 258 17.35 -2.69 2.02
C GLY A 258 16.07 -1.87 2.15
N TRP A 259 15.99 -0.94 3.11
CA TRP A 259 14.93 0.06 3.15
C TRP A 259 15.01 0.99 1.92
N PRO A 260 13.99 1.03 1.04
CA PRO A 260 14.04 1.79 -0.21
C PRO A 260 14.04 3.31 -0.04
N PHE A 261 13.69 3.83 1.14
CA PHE A 261 13.45 5.26 1.35
C PHE A 261 14.41 5.90 2.35
N ASP A 262 15.57 5.27 2.56
CA ASP A 262 16.64 5.87 3.35
C ASP A 262 17.15 7.14 2.66
N LYS A 263 16.90 8.29 3.30
CA LYS A 263 17.38 9.60 2.83
C LYS A 263 18.91 9.72 2.86
N VAL A 264 19.61 8.75 3.45
CA VAL A 264 21.08 8.71 3.59
C VAL A 264 21.76 8.28 2.29
N LYS A 265 21.02 7.78 1.28
CA LYS A 265 21.56 7.42 -0.05
C LYS A 265 21.55 8.55 -1.08
N LYS A 266 21.41 9.82 -0.67
CA LYS A 266 21.60 10.98 -1.57
C LYS A 266 22.96 11.62 -1.37
#